data_AF-A0A934DR54-F1
#
_entry.id   AF-A0A934DR54-F1
#
_cell.length_a   1.000
_cell.length_b   1.000
_cell.length_c   1.000
_cell.angle_alpha   90.00
_cell.angle_beta   90.00
_cell.angle_gamma   90.00
#
_symmetry.space_group_name_H-M   'P 1'
#
loop_
_entity.id
_entity.type
_entity.pdbx_description
1 polymer ?
#
loop_
_entity_poly.entity_id
_entity_poly.type
_entity_poly.pdbx_seq_one_letter_code
_entity_poly.pdbx_strand_id
1 'polypeptide(L)'
;MSFSGPGFVRAAFVGLCGALAALPGASCAADEGATATPPIHPAADGSVDAIHDTKASDSADSEGPTGCIPATCVKLGATCGGAPDGCGGAVSCGACPAGETCGGAGPNQCGSGPCTAKTCNQLGASCGAISDGCSAVLQCGTCSTGSCINNACGCTPTSCSALSLQCGSASDGCGGTLSCGQCPGNQACSSGSCGCSGGQHLCGDDCVADGTCCTDGDCTGLTVCSSPGTACACRTSPARLATYRSVHGQDHLLSTNPTEGEPYGYVSEGIVFYIYATPCQWGLVPLHRVRNTTTNEHLCTANDLERDTLVAAGWAEENDIGCIASAPTCGSVEIYRLQKSWHILTVDSAERDALMAAGWTLESTAGYAWNSP
;
A
#
# COMPACT_ATOMS: atom_id res chain seq x y z
N MET A 1 -14.93 -72.70 -14.68
CA MET A 1 -15.12 -72.89 -16.14
C MET A 1 -15.19 -71.48 -16.72
N SER A 2 -14.14 -70.85 -17.26
CA SER A 2 -13.20 -71.22 -18.35
C SER A 2 -13.65 -70.70 -19.72
N PHE A 3 -13.15 -69.50 -20.11
CA PHE A 3 -13.05 -68.85 -21.44
C PHE A 3 -14.36 -68.68 -22.29
N SER A 4 -14.62 -67.57 -23.00
CA SER A 4 -13.75 -66.76 -23.89
C SER A 4 -14.26 -65.31 -24.10
N GLY A 5 -13.38 -64.38 -24.53
CA GLY A 5 -13.71 -63.00 -24.98
C GLY A 5 -14.03 -62.92 -26.49
N PRO A 6 -13.67 -61.85 -27.25
CA PRO A 6 -13.03 -60.56 -26.91
C PRO A 6 -13.92 -59.34 -27.27
N GLY A 7 -13.55 -58.06 -27.20
CA GLY A 7 -12.36 -57.36 -26.69
C GLY A 7 -12.47 -55.85 -26.95
N PHE A 8 -11.87 -55.02 -26.09
CA PHE A 8 -11.83 -53.55 -26.25
C PHE A 8 -10.38 -53.06 -26.30
N VAL A 9 -10.03 -52.33 -27.36
CA VAL A 9 -8.72 -51.67 -27.50
C VAL A 9 -8.77 -50.33 -26.78
N ARG A 10 -8.06 -50.23 -25.64
CA ARG A 10 -7.76 -48.93 -25.01
C ARG A 10 -6.51 -48.34 -25.64
N ALA A 11 -6.65 -47.24 -26.38
CA ALA A 11 -5.50 -46.43 -26.78
C ALA A 11 -5.02 -45.59 -25.58
N ALA A 12 -3.80 -45.86 -25.10
CA ALA A 12 -3.13 -45.03 -24.12
C ALA A 12 -2.19 -44.06 -24.84
N PHE A 13 -2.43 -42.76 -24.72
CA PHE A 13 -1.48 -41.74 -25.16
C PHE A 13 -0.32 -41.65 -24.16
N VAL A 14 0.82 -42.24 -24.53
CA VAL A 14 2.11 -42.00 -23.86
C VAL A 14 2.83 -40.91 -24.65
N GLY A 15 2.82 -39.69 -24.13
CA GLY A 15 3.59 -38.57 -24.69
C GLY A 15 5.08 -38.78 -24.48
N LEU A 16 5.82 -39.03 -25.56
CA LEU A 16 7.25 -39.29 -25.53
C LEU A 16 8.04 -37.97 -25.42
N CYS A 17 8.77 -37.76 -24.32
CA CYS A 17 9.77 -36.69 -24.22
C CYS A 17 10.96 -36.98 -25.15
N GLY A 18 10.96 -36.38 -26.34
CA GLY A 18 12.10 -36.37 -27.25
C GLY A 18 12.91 -35.08 -27.11
N ALA A 19 14.11 -35.15 -26.56
CA ALA A 19 15.06 -34.04 -26.59
C ALA A 19 15.67 -33.88 -27.98
N LEU A 20 15.72 -32.66 -28.52
CA LEU A 20 16.53 -32.32 -29.68
C LEU A 20 17.34 -31.05 -29.40
N ALA A 21 18.61 -31.07 -29.80
CA ALA A 21 19.61 -30.09 -29.38
C ALA A 21 19.55 -28.78 -30.17
N ALA A 22 19.98 -27.69 -29.53
CA ALA A 22 20.22 -26.40 -30.18
C ALA A 22 21.54 -26.40 -30.97
N LEU A 23 21.61 -25.63 -32.06
CA LEU A 23 22.79 -24.89 -32.54
C LEU A 23 22.32 -23.72 -33.46
N PRO A 24 23.11 -22.64 -33.64
CA PRO A 24 22.58 -21.34 -34.07
C PRO A 24 22.94 -20.89 -35.50
N GLY A 25 22.18 -19.91 -36.00
CA GLY A 25 22.70 -18.82 -36.83
C GLY A 25 22.61 -18.97 -38.35
N ALA A 26 21.73 -18.18 -38.97
CA ALA A 26 21.98 -17.54 -40.28
C ALA A 26 20.99 -16.38 -40.48
N SER A 27 21.52 -15.17 -40.70
CA SER A 27 20.77 -13.97 -41.08
C SER A 27 20.48 -13.96 -42.59
N CYS A 28 19.32 -13.46 -43.00
CA CYS A 28 19.11 -12.93 -44.35
C CYS A 28 18.66 -11.46 -44.27
N ALA A 29 19.45 -10.58 -44.89
CA ALA A 29 19.09 -9.17 -45.07
C ALA A 29 18.47 -8.97 -46.46
N ALA A 30 17.56 -8.01 -46.58
CA ALA A 30 17.30 -7.29 -47.82
C ALA A 30 16.88 -5.86 -47.43
N ASP A 31 17.63 -4.89 -47.96
CA ASP A 31 17.48 -3.44 -47.82
C ASP A 31 16.90 -2.89 -49.12
N GLU A 32 16.06 -1.85 -49.04
CA GLU A 32 16.00 -0.73 -49.98
C GLU A 32 15.27 0.44 -49.27
N GLY A 33 15.93 1.59 -49.17
CA GLY A 33 15.41 2.85 -48.62
C GLY A 33 14.43 3.59 -49.55
N ALA A 34 14.18 4.90 -49.47
CA ALA A 34 14.56 6.00 -48.57
C ALA A 34 13.56 7.19 -48.84
N THR A 35 13.65 8.46 -48.39
CA THR A 35 14.59 9.31 -47.62
C THR A 35 13.77 10.33 -46.79
N ALA A 36 14.26 10.78 -45.63
CA ALA A 36 13.90 12.10 -45.06
C ALA A 36 14.89 12.58 -43.97
N THR A 37 15.64 13.65 -44.25
CA THR A 37 16.53 14.33 -43.30
C THR A 37 15.77 15.22 -42.31
N PRO A 38 16.06 15.20 -40.99
CA PRO A 38 15.62 16.24 -40.07
C PRO A 38 16.53 17.50 -40.15
N PRO A 39 16.02 18.70 -39.85
CA PRO A 39 16.76 19.95 -40.00
C PRO A 39 17.72 20.24 -38.84
N ILE A 40 18.68 21.12 -39.14
CA ILE A 40 19.79 21.54 -38.28
C ILE A 40 19.33 22.71 -37.39
N HIS A 41 19.54 22.63 -36.07
CA HIS A 41 19.40 23.80 -35.19
C HIS A 41 20.66 24.68 -35.24
N PRO A 42 20.56 25.97 -35.58
CA PRO A 42 21.64 26.93 -35.38
C PRO A 42 21.67 27.44 -33.94
N ALA A 43 22.84 27.92 -33.50
CA ALA A 43 23.09 28.39 -32.14
C ALA A 43 23.31 29.92 -32.06
N ALA A 44 23.08 30.45 -30.85
CA ALA A 44 23.66 31.65 -30.23
C ALA A 44 23.31 33.06 -30.78
N ASP A 45 22.66 33.86 -29.90
CA ASP A 45 23.00 35.23 -29.45
C ASP A 45 21.84 35.73 -28.54
N GLY A 46 21.97 36.40 -27.38
CA GLY A 46 23.10 36.65 -26.48
C GLY A 46 22.73 37.71 -25.40
N SER A 47 23.28 37.57 -24.17
CA SER A 47 23.28 38.61 -23.10
C SER A 47 21.92 38.93 -22.41
N VAL A 48 21.78 39.33 -21.13
CA VAL A 48 22.71 39.59 -20.00
C VAL A 48 22.09 39.19 -18.64
N ASP A 49 22.96 38.90 -17.66
CA ASP A 49 22.84 39.13 -16.20
C ASP A 49 21.59 38.71 -15.40
N ALA A 50 21.72 37.55 -14.75
CA ALA A 50 21.23 37.34 -13.39
C ALA A 50 22.24 36.48 -12.60
N ILE A 51 23.03 37.11 -11.73
CA ILE A 51 23.96 36.41 -10.83
C ILE A 51 23.12 35.72 -9.75
N HIS A 52 22.85 34.43 -9.91
CA HIS A 52 22.32 33.61 -8.82
C HIS A 52 23.48 33.01 -8.01
N ASP A 53 23.54 33.42 -6.75
CA ASP A 53 24.59 33.11 -5.77
C ASP A 53 24.56 31.60 -5.43
N THR A 54 25.30 30.79 -6.20
CA THR A 54 25.47 29.35 -5.94
C THR A 54 26.38 29.15 -4.75
N LYS A 55 25.79 29.24 -3.55
CA LYS A 55 26.47 28.85 -2.32
C LYS A 55 26.80 27.37 -2.38
N ALA A 56 28.06 27.05 -2.09
CA ALA A 56 28.58 25.70 -2.15
C ALA A 56 27.75 24.75 -1.27
N SER A 57 27.49 23.57 -1.83
CA SER A 57 27.00 22.42 -1.08
C SER A 57 28.13 21.86 -0.21
N ASP A 58 28.42 22.53 0.90
CA ASP A 58 29.24 21.95 1.98
C ASP A 58 28.37 20.93 2.73
N SER A 59 28.27 19.73 2.16
CA SER A 59 27.82 18.52 2.87
C SER A 59 28.87 18.12 3.88
N ALA A 60 29.00 18.90 4.95
CA ALA A 60 29.68 18.49 6.14
C ALA A 60 28.78 17.50 6.90
N ASP A 61 28.99 16.20 6.67
CA ASP A 61 28.71 15.17 7.67
C ASP A 61 29.56 15.47 8.90
N SER A 62 29.07 16.40 9.72
CA SER A 62 29.50 16.55 11.10
C SER A 62 28.57 15.71 11.95
N GLU A 63 28.98 14.47 12.17
CA GLU A 63 28.73 13.84 13.47
C GLU A 63 29.27 14.80 14.54
N GLY A 64 28.39 15.65 15.07
CA GLY A 64 28.74 16.54 16.18
C GLY A 64 29.28 15.69 17.32
N PRO A 65 30.44 16.02 17.90
CA PRO A 65 31.15 15.09 18.77
C PRO A 65 30.24 14.71 19.95
N THR A 66 29.97 13.41 20.09
CA THR A 66 29.15 12.81 21.14
C THR A 66 29.85 12.79 22.51
N GLY A 67 30.63 13.82 22.80
CA GLY A 67 31.41 14.01 24.02
C GLY A 67 31.41 15.49 24.41
N CYS A 68 31.47 15.74 25.72
CA CYS A 68 31.57 17.10 26.25
C CYS A 68 32.87 17.76 25.77
N ILE A 69 32.79 18.99 25.26
CA ILE A 69 33.95 19.77 24.80
C ILE A 69 34.44 20.65 25.96
N PRO A 70 35.64 20.41 26.52
CA PRO A 70 36.19 21.18 27.63
C PRO A 70 36.24 22.68 27.35
N ALA A 71 35.76 23.49 28.27
CA ALA A 71 35.84 24.94 28.19
C ALA A 71 37.29 25.42 28.38
N THR A 72 37.74 26.30 27.50
CA THR A 72 39.05 26.96 27.63
C THR A 72 39.00 28.10 28.64
N CYS A 73 40.16 28.47 29.18
CA CYS A 73 40.30 29.62 30.08
C CYS A 73 39.69 30.91 29.52
N VAL A 74 39.87 31.16 28.22
CA VAL A 74 39.26 32.32 27.53
C VAL A 74 37.73 32.24 27.55
N LYS A 75 37.13 31.06 27.30
CA LYS A 75 35.68 30.85 27.34
C LYS A 75 35.11 31.00 28.77
N LEU A 76 35.90 30.64 29.78
CA LEU A 76 35.55 30.79 31.20
C LEU A 76 35.85 32.19 31.75
N GLY A 77 36.52 33.05 30.98
CA GLY A 77 37.01 34.35 31.44
C GLY A 77 38.15 34.26 32.46
N ALA A 78 38.72 33.08 32.72
CA ALA A 78 39.76 32.86 33.71
C ALA A 78 41.15 33.27 33.16
N THR A 79 41.85 34.15 33.86
CA THR A 79 43.23 34.59 33.50
C THR A 79 44.31 33.91 34.33
N CYS A 80 43.93 33.12 35.34
CA CYS A 80 44.87 32.39 36.20
C CYS A 80 44.20 31.23 36.94
N GLY A 81 45.04 30.36 37.52
CA GLY A 81 44.61 29.29 38.42
C GLY A 81 43.91 28.14 37.70
N GLY A 82 43.42 27.18 38.48
CA GLY A 82 42.54 26.13 37.97
C GLY A 82 41.08 26.61 37.86
N ALA A 83 40.41 26.26 36.78
CA ALA A 83 38.97 26.47 36.59
C ALA A 83 38.30 25.17 36.10
N PRO A 84 37.03 24.89 36.47
CA PRO A 84 36.32 23.71 35.99
C PRO A 84 36.04 23.82 34.49
N ASP A 85 36.31 22.75 33.73
CA ASP A 85 36.15 22.78 32.26
C ASP A 85 34.70 22.54 31.78
N GLY A 86 33.76 22.29 32.69
CA GLY A 86 32.37 21.97 32.38
C GLY A 86 32.12 20.50 31.99
N CYS A 87 33.17 19.69 31.83
CA CYS A 87 33.12 18.27 31.47
C CYS A 87 33.55 17.33 32.62
N GLY A 88 33.63 17.88 33.84
CA GLY A 88 34.11 17.17 35.04
C GLY A 88 35.63 17.24 35.26
N GLY A 89 36.37 17.85 34.33
CA GLY A 89 37.79 18.13 34.46
C GLY A 89 38.08 19.55 34.94
N ALA A 90 39.36 19.91 34.88
CA ALA A 90 39.85 21.23 35.23
C ALA A 90 40.86 21.71 34.19
N VAL A 91 40.73 22.95 33.75
CA VAL A 91 41.69 23.64 32.89
C VAL A 91 42.59 24.53 33.75
N SER A 92 43.89 24.55 33.44
CA SER A 92 44.88 25.42 34.10
C SER A 92 45.09 26.68 33.27
N CYS A 93 44.83 27.84 33.88
CA CYS A 93 44.83 29.14 33.21
C CYS A 93 46.09 29.96 33.46
N GLY A 94 47.15 29.32 33.95
CA GLY A 94 48.45 29.94 34.18
C GLY A 94 48.60 30.58 35.57
N ALA A 95 49.74 31.21 35.79
CA ALA A 95 50.09 31.92 37.01
C ALA A 95 50.06 33.43 36.78
N CYS A 96 49.82 34.20 37.84
CA CYS A 96 49.79 35.65 37.76
C CYS A 96 51.19 36.27 37.62
N PRO A 97 51.29 37.49 37.05
CA PRO A 97 52.48 38.32 37.11
C PRO A 97 53.03 38.50 38.53
N ALA A 98 54.33 38.80 38.62
CA ALA A 98 55.00 38.98 39.91
C ALA A 98 54.38 40.13 40.72
N GLY A 99 53.88 39.82 41.92
CA GLY A 99 53.20 40.77 42.80
C GLY A 99 51.67 40.65 42.82
N GLU A 100 51.09 39.81 41.96
CA GLU A 100 49.64 39.58 41.91
C GLU A 100 49.26 38.18 42.44
N THR A 101 48.06 38.08 43.03
CA THR A 101 47.46 36.83 43.51
C THR A 101 46.30 36.44 42.61
N CYS A 102 46.19 35.15 42.27
CA CYS A 102 45.05 34.67 41.51
C CYS A 102 43.78 34.70 42.37
N GLY A 103 42.72 35.30 41.85
CA GLY A 103 41.51 35.66 42.59
C GLY A 103 41.54 37.07 43.19
N GLY A 104 42.68 37.77 43.14
CA GLY A 104 42.91 39.08 43.75
C GLY A 104 42.16 40.25 43.08
N ALA A 105 41.62 40.05 41.87
CA ALA A 105 40.72 40.98 41.19
C ALA A 105 39.30 40.41 40.96
N GLY A 106 38.96 39.31 41.65
CA GLY A 106 37.75 38.52 41.42
C GLY A 106 38.09 37.09 40.96
N PRO A 107 37.10 36.17 40.95
CA PRO A 107 37.35 34.73 40.73
C PRO A 107 38.20 34.43 39.49
N ASN A 108 39.31 33.70 39.67
CA ASN A 108 40.28 33.38 38.61
C ASN A 108 40.83 34.60 37.84
N GLN A 109 40.87 35.79 38.46
CA GLN A 109 41.51 36.99 37.94
C GLN A 109 42.73 37.39 38.75
N CYS A 110 43.83 37.73 38.08
CA CYS A 110 45.00 38.29 38.74
C CYS A 110 44.75 39.70 39.26
N GLY A 111 45.21 39.97 40.49
CA GLY A 111 45.18 41.30 41.07
C GLY A 111 46.01 41.40 42.35
N SER A 112 46.21 42.61 42.85
CA SER A 112 47.01 42.89 44.05
C SER A 112 46.31 42.59 45.38
N GLY A 113 45.01 42.25 45.36
CA GLY A 113 44.25 41.86 46.54
C GLY A 113 44.57 40.44 47.02
N PRO A 114 44.45 40.15 48.34
CA PRO A 114 44.57 38.79 48.85
C PRO A 114 43.37 37.95 48.41
N CYS A 115 43.60 36.71 47.95
CA CYS A 115 42.50 35.78 47.69
C CYS A 115 42.21 34.89 48.89
N THR A 116 40.93 34.76 49.24
CA THR A 116 40.45 33.82 50.28
C THR A 116 39.68 32.70 49.59
N ALA A 117 40.29 31.51 49.54
CA ALA A 117 39.70 30.33 48.92
C ALA A 117 38.36 29.99 49.59
N LYS A 118 37.31 29.83 48.80
CA LYS A 118 36.01 29.36 49.26
C LYS A 118 36.00 27.84 49.34
N THR A 119 35.14 27.29 50.19
CA THR A 119 34.80 25.87 50.24
C THR A 119 33.56 25.57 49.40
N CYS A 120 33.32 24.29 49.07
CA CYS A 120 32.11 23.81 48.38
C CYS A 120 30.82 24.38 48.99
N ASN A 121 30.69 24.31 50.32
CA ASN A 121 29.51 24.83 51.04
C ASN A 121 29.36 26.36 50.91
N GLN A 122 30.46 27.12 50.89
CA GLN A 122 30.43 28.58 50.67
C GLN A 122 30.14 28.96 49.21
N LEU A 123 30.21 28.01 48.29
CA LEU A 123 29.85 28.15 46.87
C LEU A 123 28.47 27.56 46.55
N GLY A 124 27.81 26.91 47.52
CA GLY A 124 26.56 26.16 47.29
C GLY A 124 26.72 24.87 46.47
N ALA A 125 27.97 24.40 46.28
CA ALA A 125 28.28 23.22 45.48
C ALA A 125 28.14 21.93 46.31
N SER A 126 27.25 21.04 45.87
CA SER A 126 27.02 19.71 46.46
C SER A 126 27.57 18.55 45.60
N CYS A 127 27.99 18.85 44.37
CA CYS A 127 28.61 17.90 43.45
C CYS A 127 29.65 18.56 42.53
N GLY A 128 30.58 17.74 42.02
CA GLY A 128 31.41 18.06 40.85
C GLY A 128 32.52 19.09 41.08
N ALA A 129 33.19 19.43 39.98
CA ALA A 129 34.32 20.38 39.98
C ALA A 129 33.84 21.83 40.04
N ILE A 130 34.46 22.67 40.89
CA ILE A 130 34.23 24.12 40.95
C ILE A 130 35.50 24.86 41.36
N SER A 131 35.71 26.08 40.88
CA SER A 131 36.83 26.92 41.33
C SER A 131 36.62 27.40 42.77
N ASP A 132 37.68 27.43 43.59
CA ASP A 132 37.68 28.04 44.92
C ASP A 132 37.61 29.58 44.87
N GLY A 133 37.66 30.17 43.67
CA GLY A 133 37.74 31.60 43.40
C GLY A 133 39.18 32.13 43.36
N CYS A 134 40.17 31.29 43.69
CA CYS A 134 41.59 31.60 43.71
C CYS A 134 42.31 30.74 42.67
N SER A 135 43.18 29.82 43.10
CA SER A 135 44.05 29.02 42.24
C SER A 135 43.62 27.57 42.09
N ALA A 136 42.66 27.08 42.87
CA ALA A 136 42.37 25.64 42.98
C ALA A 136 40.97 25.28 42.47
N VAL A 137 40.84 24.05 41.95
CA VAL A 137 39.54 23.44 41.67
C VAL A 137 39.21 22.47 42.78
N LEU A 138 38.10 22.73 43.47
CA LEU A 138 37.51 21.86 44.47
C LEU A 138 36.74 20.72 43.78
N GLN A 139 36.81 19.52 44.35
CA GLN A 139 36.00 18.37 43.94
C GLN A 139 34.90 18.14 44.98
N CYS A 140 33.74 18.74 44.74
CA CYS A 140 32.67 18.88 45.72
C CYS A 140 31.74 17.67 45.80
N GLY A 141 32.27 16.47 45.98
CA GLY A 141 31.46 15.25 46.12
C GLY A 141 30.77 14.79 44.82
N THR A 142 29.89 13.79 44.96
CA THR A 142 29.19 13.13 43.83
C THR A 142 27.73 12.90 44.17
N CYS A 143 26.88 12.81 43.14
CA CYS A 143 25.45 12.56 43.31
C CYS A 143 25.18 11.06 43.46
N SER A 144 24.47 10.69 44.53
CA SER A 144 24.02 9.31 44.76
C SER A 144 22.93 8.88 43.77
N THR A 145 22.19 9.85 43.23
CA THR A 145 21.13 9.70 42.23
C THR A 145 21.11 10.94 41.33
N GLY A 146 20.90 10.77 40.03
CA GLY A 146 20.91 11.86 39.06
C GLY A 146 22.31 12.34 38.68
N SER A 147 22.36 13.46 37.97
CA SER A 147 23.58 14.06 37.42
C SER A 147 23.97 15.32 38.19
N CYS A 148 25.26 15.65 38.15
CA CYS A 148 25.70 16.95 38.65
C CYS A 148 25.39 18.04 37.62
N ILE A 149 24.42 18.91 37.93
CA ILE A 149 23.95 19.97 37.04
C ILE A 149 24.13 21.30 37.79
N ASN A 150 24.98 22.18 37.26
CA ASN A 150 25.34 23.46 37.90
C ASN A 150 25.81 23.30 39.36
N ASN A 151 26.66 22.31 39.62
CA ASN A 151 27.19 21.94 40.94
C ASN A 151 26.13 21.55 42.01
N ALA A 152 24.87 21.37 41.61
CA ALA A 152 23.81 20.76 42.41
C ALA A 152 23.45 19.38 41.86
N CYS A 153 23.08 18.44 42.75
CA CYS A 153 22.52 17.18 42.29
C CYS A 153 21.11 17.39 41.76
N GLY A 154 20.94 17.11 40.47
CA GLY A 154 19.69 17.29 39.77
C GLY A 154 19.41 16.12 38.82
N CYS A 155 18.21 16.14 38.25
CA CYS A 155 17.81 15.18 37.24
C CYS A 155 17.13 15.95 36.12
N THR A 156 17.46 15.63 34.87
CA THR A 156 16.81 16.22 33.69
C THR A 156 15.71 15.26 33.24
N PRO A 157 14.42 15.65 33.35
CA PRO A 157 13.31 14.81 32.91
C PRO A 157 13.45 14.43 31.43
N THR A 158 13.20 13.16 31.10
CA THR A 158 13.03 12.75 29.71
C THR A 158 11.68 13.24 29.15
N SER A 159 11.45 13.11 27.85
CA SER A 159 10.20 13.49 27.19
C SER A 159 9.53 12.30 26.50
N CYS A 160 8.23 12.43 26.20
CA CYS A 160 7.51 11.42 25.42
C CYS A 160 8.13 11.18 24.04
N SER A 161 8.62 12.24 23.37
CA SER A 161 9.33 12.12 22.09
C SER A 161 10.67 11.40 22.23
N ALA A 162 11.44 11.67 23.29
CA ALA A 162 12.70 10.97 23.59
C ALA A 162 12.48 9.48 23.95
N LEU A 163 11.31 9.14 24.48
CA LEU A 163 10.88 7.75 24.72
C LEU A 163 10.13 7.12 23.53
N SER A 164 9.93 7.86 22.42
CA SER A 164 9.12 7.44 21.25
C SER A 164 7.67 7.02 21.58
N LEU A 165 7.07 7.63 22.61
CA LEU A 165 5.70 7.37 23.04
C LEU A 165 4.72 8.36 22.38
N GLN A 166 3.69 7.82 21.73
CA GLN A 166 2.58 8.53 21.10
C GLN A 166 1.37 8.72 22.04
N CYS A 167 1.30 7.95 23.14
CA CYS A 167 0.15 7.92 24.02
C CYS A 167 0.51 7.41 25.43
N GLY A 168 -0.43 7.57 26.37
CA GLY A 168 -0.37 6.94 27.69
C GLY A 168 0.54 7.68 28.68
N SER A 169 1.06 6.97 29.69
CA SER A 169 1.88 7.54 30.75
C SER A 169 3.19 6.80 30.96
N ALA A 170 4.28 7.54 31.20
CA ALA A 170 5.61 6.98 31.49
C ALA A 170 6.31 7.75 32.62
N SER A 171 7.33 7.15 33.23
CA SER A 171 8.20 7.89 34.16
C SER A 171 9.07 8.89 33.41
N ASP A 172 9.31 10.06 34.00
CA ASP A 172 10.24 11.04 33.46
C ASP A 172 11.72 10.73 33.80
N GLY A 173 11.98 9.67 34.57
CA GLY A 173 13.31 9.29 35.08
C GLY A 173 13.75 10.03 36.34
N CYS A 174 12.99 11.05 36.77
CA CYS A 174 13.28 11.95 37.89
C CYS A 174 12.23 11.86 39.02
N GLY A 175 11.26 10.94 38.92
CA GLY A 175 10.18 10.74 39.88
C GLY A 175 8.87 11.42 39.50
N GLY A 176 8.83 12.16 38.39
CA GLY A 176 7.62 12.66 37.76
C GLY A 176 6.99 11.64 36.80
N THR A 177 5.83 11.99 36.28
CA THR A 177 5.08 11.19 35.29
C THR A 177 4.79 12.03 34.06
N LEU A 178 5.21 11.54 32.90
CA LEU A 178 4.89 12.08 31.59
C LEU A 178 3.51 11.60 31.15
N SER A 179 2.76 12.48 30.49
CA SER A 179 1.47 12.17 29.86
C SER A 179 1.60 12.40 28.36
N CYS A 180 1.72 11.31 27.60
CA CYS A 180 2.15 11.31 26.21
C CYS A 180 1.03 11.40 25.18
N GLY A 181 -0.18 11.77 25.62
CA GLY A 181 -1.35 11.97 24.75
C GLY A 181 -2.32 10.80 24.76
N GLN A 182 -3.33 10.90 23.89
CA GLN A 182 -4.34 9.89 23.65
C GLN A 182 -4.33 9.53 22.16
N CYS A 183 -4.73 8.31 21.84
CA CYS A 183 -4.82 7.85 20.46
C CYS A 183 -6.05 8.46 19.76
N PRO A 184 -5.98 8.70 18.44
CA PRO A 184 -7.11 9.19 17.68
C PRO A 184 -8.15 8.06 17.46
N GLY A 185 -9.38 8.47 17.12
CA GLY A 185 -10.50 7.54 16.93
C GLY A 185 -10.79 6.68 18.17
N ASN A 186 -11.06 5.41 17.96
CA ASN A 186 -11.22 4.39 18.99
C ASN A 186 -9.95 3.53 19.26
N GLN A 187 -8.77 3.96 18.79
CA GLN A 187 -7.52 3.20 18.92
C GLN A 187 -7.13 2.97 20.39
N ALA A 188 -6.54 1.81 20.66
CA ALA A 188 -5.97 1.47 21.95
C ALA A 188 -4.54 1.99 22.08
N CYS A 189 -4.18 2.50 23.26
CA CYS A 189 -2.79 2.77 23.61
C CYS A 189 -2.15 1.51 24.19
N SER A 190 -1.20 0.91 23.47
CA SER A 190 -0.47 -0.28 23.91
C SER A 190 1.03 -0.03 23.85
N SER A 191 1.72 -0.20 24.99
CA SER A 191 3.16 0.09 25.13
C SER A 191 3.59 1.49 24.66
N GLY A 192 2.68 2.47 24.72
CA GLY A 192 2.92 3.85 24.27
C GLY A 192 2.77 4.08 22.77
N SER A 193 2.37 3.07 21.99
CA SER A 193 1.99 3.21 20.58
C SER A 193 0.47 3.11 20.42
N CYS A 194 -0.06 3.83 19.44
CA CYS A 194 -1.47 3.75 19.07
C CYS A 194 -1.71 2.67 18.03
N GLY A 195 -2.80 1.91 18.18
CA GLY A 195 -3.18 0.90 17.21
C GLY A 195 -4.46 0.15 17.60
N CYS A 196 -4.82 -0.82 16.77
CA CYS A 196 -6.03 -1.61 16.92
C CYS A 196 -5.80 -2.85 17.80
N SER A 197 -6.88 -3.33 18.42
CA SER A 197 -6.84 -4.59 19.17
C SER A 197 -6.79 -5.78 18.21
N GLY A 198 -6.42 -6.97 18.69
CA GLY A 198 -6.43 -8.17 17.86
C GLY A 198 -7.82 -8.48 17.30
N GLY A 199 -7.92 -8.77 16.00
CA GLY A 199 -9.20 -8.93 15.29
C GLY A 199 -9.75 -7.61 14.69
N GLN A 200 -8.92 -6.57 14.62
CA GLN A 200 -9.24 -5.28 14.03
C GLN A 200 -8.08 -4.73 13.18
N HIS A 201 -8.41 -3.92 12.19
CA HIS A 201 -7.47 -3.14 11.40
C HIS A 201 -7.87 -1.67 11.37
N LEU A 202 -6.95 -0.82 10.92
CA LEU A 202 -7.13 0.63 10.89
C LEU A 202 -7.83 1.08 9.60
N CYS A 203 -8.89 1.88 9.75
CA CYS A 203 -9.59 2.58 8.69
C CYS A 203 -9.61 4.09 9.00
N GLY A 204 -8.68 4.84 8.39
CA GLY A 204 -8.43 6.23 8.77
C GLY A 204 -7.86 6.32 10.19
N ASP A 205 -8.57 6.96 11.10
CA ASP A 205 -8.21 7.01 12.52
C ASP A 205 -8.93 5.94 13.37
N ASP A 206 -9.92 5.23 12.83
CA ASP A 206 -10.74 4.29 13.58
C ASP A 206 -10.40 2.82 13.29
N CYS A 207 -10.39 2.02 14.34
CA CYS A 207 -10.27 0.57 14.28
C CYS A 207 -11.62 -0.09 14.00
N VAL A 208 -11.66 -0.86 12.92
CA VAL A 208 -12.81 -1.62 12.46
C VAL A 208 -12.50 -3.12 12.51
N ALA A 209 -13.51 -3.98 12.57
CA ALA A 209 -13.31 -5.42 12.71
C ALA A 209 -12.70 -6.05 11.44
N ASP A 210 -11.87 -7.07 11.59
CA ASP A 210 -11.33 -7.79 10.44
C ASP A 210 -12.43 -8.47 9.62
N GLY A 211 -12.31 -8.42 8.29
CA GLY A 211 -13.35 -8.86 7.35
C GLY A 211 -14.50 -7.85 7.14
N THR A 212 -14.42 -6.66 7.73
CA THR A 212 -15.25 -5.50 7.36
C THR A 212 -14.49 -4.59 6.40
N CYS A 213 -15.21 -3.76 5.65
CA CYS A 213 -14.63 -2.82 4.69
C CYS A 213 -14.29 -1.47 5.31
N CYS A 214 -13.30 -0.78 4.75
CA CYS A 214 -13.03 0.63 4.99
C CYS A 214 -13.53 1.50 3.81
N THR A 215 -13.36 1.00 2.59
CA THR A 215 -13.68 1.67 1.33
C THR A 215 -14.26 0.68 0.31
N ASP A 216 -14.79 1.17 -0.80
CA ASP A 216 -15.23 0.34 -1.94
C ASP A 216 -14.10 -0.56 -2.50
N GLY A 217 -12.83 -0.21 -2.28
CA GLY A 217 -11.67 -0.99 -2.73
C GLY A 217 -11.44 -2.29 -1.94
N ASP A 218 -12.00 -2.40 -0.74
CA ASP A 218 -11.94 -3.62 0.09
C ASP A 218 -13.03 -4.64 -0.31
N CYS A 219 -13.93 -4.25 -1.21
CA CYS A 219 -15.05 -5.03 -1.68
C CYS A 219 -14.80 -5.56 -3.11
N THR A 220 -15.41 -6.70 -3.44
CA THR A 220 -15.20 -7.38 -4.73
C THR A 220 -16.49 -7.57 -5.51
N GLY A 221 -16.40 -7.58 -6.83
CA GLY A 221 -17.56 -7.78 -7.70
C GLY A 221 -18.60 -6.66 -7.55
N LEU A 222 -19.88 -7.04 -7.52
CA LEU A 222 -21.02 -6.13 -7.32
C LEU A 222 -21.24 -5.70 -5.85
N THR A 223 -20.21 -5.72 -4.99
CA THR A 223 -20.32 -5.25 -3.60
C THR A 223 -19.69 -3.87 -3.38
N VAL A 224 -20.11 -3.18 -2.33
CA VAL A 224 -19.73 -1.81 -1.95
C VAL A 224 -19.57 -1.69 -0.44
N CYS A 225 -18.76 -0.73 -0.01
CA CYS A 225 -18.65 -0.38 1.40
C CYS A 225 -19.69 0.69 1.74
N SER A 226 -20.83 0.27 2.31
CA SER A 226 -21.88 1.22 2.70
C SER A 226 -21.47 2.14 3.85
N SER A 227 -20.58 1.68 4.74
CA SER A 227 -19.92 2.46 5.77
C SER A 227 -18.68 1.72 6.29
N PRO A 228 -17.61 2.42 6.71
CA PRO A 228 -16.49 1.81 7.43
C PRO A 228 -16.95 0.90 8.56
N GLY A 229 -16.36 -0.28 8.67
CA GLY A 229 -16.70 -1.25 9.72
C GLY A 229 -17.96 -2.08 9.47
N THR A 230 -18.53 -2.01 8.27
CA THR A 230 -19.62 -2.90 7.85
C THR A 230 -19.11 -4.02 6.93
N ALA A 231 -19.85 -5.12 6.82
CA ALA A 231 -19.60 -6.09 5.76
C ALA A 231 -19.95 -5.47 4.39
N CYS A 232 -19.19 -5.83 3.35
CA CYS A 232 -19.48 -5.40 1.98
C CYS A 232 -20.93 -5.75 1.59
N ALA A 233 -21.71 -4.72 1.26
CA ALA A 233 -23.12 -4.84 0.91
C ALA A 233 -23.29 -4.88 -0.62
N CYS A 234 -24.43 -5.37 -1.09
CA CYS A 234 -24.71 -5.38 -2.52
C CYS A 234 -24.93 -3.98 -3.07
N ARG A 235 -24.24 -3.65 -4.17
CA ARG A 235 -24.43 -2.41 -4.92
C ARG A 235 -25.89 -2.33 -5.37
N THR A 236 -26.61 -1.30 -4.94
CA THR A 236 -27.90 -0.91 -5.52
C THR A 236 -27.63 -0.36 -6.92
N SER A 237 -27.54 -1.28 -7.87
CA SER A 237 -27.09 -1.03 -9.24
C SER A 237 -28.17 -0.32 -10.08
N PRO A 238 -27.82 0.36 -11.19
CA PRO A 238 -28.79 0.82 -12.19
C PRO A 238 -29.66 -0.33 -12.73
N ALA A 239 -30.79 0.05 -13.32
CA ALA A 239 -31.74 -0.88 -13.93
C ALA A 239 -31.06 -1.80 -14.95
N ARG A 240 -31.37 -3.08 -14.86
CA ARG A 240 -30.84 -4.13 -15.76
C ARG A 240 -31.63 -4.18 -17.06
N LEU A 241 -30.94 -4.52 -18.14
CA LEU A 241 -31.54 -4.74 -19.46
C LEU A 241 -32.24 -6.09 -19.48
N ALA A 242 -33.48 -6.12 -19.97
CA ALA A 242 -34.17 -7.37 -20.25
C ALA A 242 -33.52 -8.07 -21.45
N THR A 243 -33.17 -9.35 -21.29
CA THR A 243 -32.72 -10.22 -22.39
C THR A 243 -33.90 -11.05 -22.87
N TYR A 244 -34.27 -10.83 -24.13
CA TYR A 244 -35.31 -11.55 -24.84
C TYR A 244 -34.71 -12.77 -25.54
N ARG A 245 -35.46 -13.86 -25.57
CA ARG A 245 -35.17 -15.04 -26.39
C ARG A 245 -36.22 -15.14 -27.49
N SER A 246 -35.77 -15.42 -28.71
CA SER A 246 -36.65 -15.57 -29.88
C SER A 246 -36.21 -16.76 -30.70
N VAL A 247 -37.15 -17.52 -31.26
CA VAL A 247 -36.89 -18.81 -31.93
C VAL A 247 -37.21 -18.75 -33.42
N HIS A 248 -36.35 -19.36 -34.24
CA HIS A 248 -36.62 -19.64 -35.65
C HIS A 248 -36.03 -21.00 -36.06
N GLY A 249 -36.90 -21.96 -36.36
CA GLY A 249 -36.48 -23.31 -36.76
C GLY A 249 -35.78 -24.08 -35.63
N GLN A 250 -34.46 -24.22 -35.72
CA GLN A 250 -33.60 -24.86 -34.71
C GLN A 250 -32.56 -23.89 -34.13
N ASP A 251 -32.88 -22.59 -34.14
CA ASP A 251 -31.98 -21.55 -33.64
C ASP A 251 -32.69 -20.62 -32.65
N HIS A 252 -31.93 -20.08 -31.69
CA HIS A 252 -32.41 -19.15 -30.67
C HIS A 252 -31.54 -17.90 -30.62
N LEU A 253 -32.16 -16.77 -30.96
CA LEU A 253 -31.56 -15.45 -30.85
C LEU A 253 -31.79 -14.88 -29.45
N LEU A 254 -30.69 -14.53 -28.76
CA LEU A 254 -30.73 -13.73 -27.54
C LEU A 254 -30.39 -12.27 -27.86
N SER A 255 -31.18 -11.35 -27.30
CA SER A 255 -31.04 -9.91 -27.57
C SER A 255 -31.57 -9.05 -26.42
N THR A 256 -31.06 -7.84 -26.26
CA THR A 256 -31.70 -6.80 -25.43
C THR A 256 -32.75 -5.98 -26.20
N ASN A 257 -32.91 -6.20 -27.50
CA ASN A 257 -33.95 -5.62 -28.34
C ASN A 257 -35.03 -6.68 -28.62
N PRO A 258 -36.28 -6.53 -28.14
CA PRO A 258 -37.33 -7.54 -28.28
C PRO A 258 -37.67 -7.88 -29.74
N THR A 259 -37.47 -6.94 -30.67
CA THR A 259 -37.87 -7.09 -32.08
C THR A 259 -36.69 -7.34 -33.03
N GLU A 260 -35.49 -7.62 -32.53
CA GLU A 260 -34.29 -7.80 -33.41
C GLU A 260 -34.48 -8.92 -34.44
N GLY A 261 -35.08 -10.04 -34.02
CA GLY A 261 -35.27 -11.21 -34.87
C GLY A 261 -36.51 -11.16 -35.77
N GLU A 262 -37.47 -10.24 -35.54
CA GLU A 262 -38.72 -10.20 -36.30
C GLU A 262 -38.52 -10.06 -37.84
N PRO A 263 -37.62 -9.19 -38.35
CA PRO A 263 -37.36 -9.08 -39.79
C PRO A 263 -36.78 -10.35 -40.43
N TYR A 264 -36.26 -11.27 -39.60
CA TYR A 264 -35.61 -12.52 -40.01
C TYR A 264 -36.49 -13.75 -39.72
N GLY A 265 -37.74 -13.56 -39.30
CA GLY A 265 -38.71 -14.64 -39.07
C GLY A 265 -38.70 -15.26 -37.67
N TYR A 266 -37.94 -14.70 -36.72
CA TYR A 266 -37.96 -15.21 -35.35
C TYR A 266 -39.23 -14.77 -34.63
N VAL A 267 -39.78 -15.68 -33.84
CA VAL A 267 -40.92 -15.42 -32.94
C VAL A 267 -40.37 -15.25 -31.53
N SER A 268 -40.73 -14.17 -30.84
CA SER A 268 -40.27 -13.95 -29.46
C SER A 268 -40.95 -14.90 -28.48
N GLU A 269 -40.15 -15.50 -27.60
CA GLU A 269 -40.59 -16.30 -26.46
C GLU A 269 -40.72 -15.45 -25.17
N GLY A 270 -40.27 -14.20 -25.21
CA GLY A 270 -40.30 -13.25 -24.10
C GLY A 270 -38.95 -13.06 -23.41
N ILE A 271 -38.98 -12.49 -22.20
CA ILE A 271 -37.80 -12.21 -21.38
C ILE A 271 -37.36 -13.49 -20.69
N VAL A 272 -36.09 -13.87 -20.82
CA VAL A 272 -35.52 -15.04 -20.15
C VAL A 272 -34.68 -14.70 -18.92
N PHE A 273 -34.01 -13.54 -18.91
CA PHE A 273 -33.26 -13.03 -17.76
C PHE A 273 -32.92 -11.54 -17.96
N TYR A 274 -32.26 -10.94 -16.98
CA TYR A 274 -31.80 -9.55 -17.02
C TYR A 274 -30.27 -9.47 -16.85
N ILE A 275 -29.62 -8.55 -17.56
CA ILE A 275 -28.16 -8.35 -17.60
C ILE A 275 -27.79 -6.86 -17.48
N TYR A 276 -26.53 -6.54 -17.22
CA TYR A 276 -26.07 -5.14 -17.24
C TYR A 276 -25.72 -4.67 -18.65
N ALA A 277 -25.82 -3.36 -18.89
CA ALA A 277 -25.36 -2.74 -20.13
C ALA A 277 -23.82 -2.75 -20.23
N THR A 278 -23.30 -2.73 -21.46
CA THR A 278 -21.88 -2.45 -21.73
C THR A 278 -21.57 -0.95 -21.57
N PRO A 279 -20.31 -0.56 -21.27
CA PRO A 279 -19.16 -1.42 -20.98
C PRO A 279 -19.27 -2.09 -19.61
N CYS A 280 -18.72 -3.30 -19.49
CA CYS A 280 -18.81 -4.07 -18.25
C CYS A 280 -18.01 -3.43 -17.12
N GLN A 281 -18.62 -3.36 -15.93
CA GLN A 281 -18.06 -2.75 -14.72
C GLN A 281 -18.07 -3.76 -13.56
N TRP A 282 -17.38 -3.43 -12.46
CA TRP A 282 -17.46 -4.18 -11.21
C TRP A 282 -17.08 -5.68 -11.33
N GLY A 283 -16.15 -6.02 -12.22
CA GLY A 283 -15.73 -7.41 -12.46
C GLY A 283 -16.76 -8.27 -13.20
N LEU A 284 -17.83 -7.66 -13.74
CA LEU A 284 -18.71 -8.32 -14.69
C LEU A 284 -17.97 -8.60 -16.00
N VAL A 285 -18.35 -9.71 -16.65
CA VAL A 285 -17.81 -10.15 -17.92
C VAL A 285 -18.84 -9.93 -19.04
N PRO A 286 -18.41 -9.59 -20.26
CA PRO A 286 -19.30 -9.53 -21.41
C PRO A 286 -19.93 -10.90 -21.74
N LEU A 287 -21.13 -10.86 -22.32
CA LEU A 287 -21.82 -12.01 -22.88
C LEU A 287 -21.84 -11.85 -24.41
N HIS A 288 -20.91 -12.54 -25.06
CA HIS A 288 -20.68 -12.50 -26.50
C HIS A 288 -21.79 -13.25 -27.23
N ARG A 289 -22.25 -12.71 -28.36
CA ARG A 289 -23.04 -13.46 -29.34
C ARG A 289 -22.20 -13.75 -30.58
N VAL A 290 -22.11 -15.03 -30.94
CA VAL A 290 -21.44 -15.49 -32.18
C VAL A 290 -22.42 -16.29 -33.02
N ARG A 291 -22.35 -16.14 -34.34
CA ARG A 291 -23.23 -16.83 -35.30
C ARG A 291 -22.43 -17.69 -36.28
N ASN A 292 -22.84 -18.95 -36.42
CA ASN A 292 -22.33 -19.85 -37.43
C ASN A 292 -22.79 -19.36 -38.82
N THR A 293 -21.85 -18.95 -39.66
CA THR A 293 -22.15 -18.41 -41.00
C THR A 293 -22.69 -19.44 -41.99
N THR A 294 -22.60 -20.74 -41.68
CA THR A 294 -23.06 -21.86 -42.52
C THR A 294 -24.41 -22.41 -42.08
N THR A 295 -24.64 -22.58 -40.77
CA THR A 295 -25.92 -23.11 -40.23
C THR A 295 -26.91 -22.03 -39.80
N ASN A 296 -26.44 -20.78 -39.67
CA ASN A 296 -27.16 -19.65 -39.06
C ASN A 296 -27.60 -19.88 -37.60
N GLU A 297 -26.87 -20.74 -36.89
CA GLU A 297 -26.99 -20.97 -35.44
C GLU A 297 -26.29 -19.84 -34.65
N HIS A 298 -26.93 -19.30 -33.62
CA HIS A 298 -26.34 -18.37 -32.66
C HIS A 298 -25.95 -19.11 -31.38
N LEU A 299 -24.77 -18.78 -30.85
CA LEU A 299 -24.35 -19.15 -29.50
C LEU A 299 -24.07 -17.89 -28.69
N CYS A 300 -24.47 -17.90 -27.42
CA CYS A 300 -24.05 -16.90 -26.45
C CYS A 300 -23.08 -17.52 -25.42
N THR A 301 -21.97 -16.85 -25.16
CA THR A 301 -20.96 -17.28 -24.18
C THR A 301 -20.29 -16.09 -23.50
N ALA A 302 -19.93 -16.24 -22.21
CA ALA A 302 -19.09 -15.30 -21.48
C ALA A 302 -17.64 -15.83 -21.32
N ASN A 303 -17.27 -16.85 -22.09
CA ASN A 303 -15.91 -17.37 -22.15
C ASN A 303 -15.20 -16.82 -23.39
N ASP A 304 -14.27 -15.88 -23.18
CA ASP A 304 -13.43 -15.29 -24.22
C ASP A 304 -12.80 -16.35 -25.14
N LEU A 305 -12.26 -17.43 -24.57
CA LEU A 305 -11.59 -18.49 -25.34
C LEU A 305 -12.56 -19.28 -26.22
N GLU A 306 -13.81 -19.44 -25.81
CA GLU A 306 -14.84 -20.12 -26.61
C GLU A 306 -15.26 -19.25 -27.80
N ARG A 307 -15.52 -17.95 -27.58
CA ARG A 307 -15.73 -16.97 -28.66
C ARG A 307 -14.56 -16.98 -29.64
N ASP A 308 -13.33 -16.81 -29.16
CA ASP A 308 -12.13 -16.70 -30.00
C ASP A 308 -11.91 -17.97 -30.83
N THR A 309 -12.17 -19.14 -30.24
CA THR A 309 -12.09 -20.43 -30.95
C THR A 309 -13.13 -20.56 -32.06
N LEU A 310 -14.37 -20.09 -31.83
CA LEU A 310 -15.44 -20.13 -32.81
C LEU A 310 -15.22 -19.12 -33.95
N VAL A 311 -14.76 -17.91 -33.63
CA VAL A 311 -14.37 -16.90 -34.62
C VAL A 311 -13.20 -17.40 -35.48
N ALA A 312 -12.18 -18.02 -34.87
CA ALA A 312 -11.09 -18.67 -35.60
C ALA A 312 -11.55 -19.85 -36.48
N ALA A 313 -12.68 -20.49 -36.12
CA ALA A 313 -13.34 -21.53 -36.93
C ALA A 313 -14.30 -20.98 -38.01
N GLY A 314 -14.40 -19.66 -38.19
CA GLY A 314 -15.20 -19.02 -39.24
C GLY A 314 -16.63 -18.61 -38.83
N TRP A 315 -16.93 -18.58 -37.53
CA TRP A 315 -18.16 -17.96 -37.03
C TRP A 315 -18.02 -16.43 -37.07
N ALA A 316 -19.13 -15.73 -37.28
CA ALA A 316 -19.18 -14.28 -37.21
C ALA A 316 -19.43 -13.85 -35.76
N GLU A 317 -18.71 -12.84 -35.28
CA GLU A 317 -19.01 -12.17 -34.01
C GLU A 317 -20.09 -11.10 -34.24
N GLU A 318 -21.07 -11.03 -33.35
CA GLU A 318 -22.26 -10.18 -33.49
C GLU A 318 -22.46 -9.23 -32.29
N ASN A 319 -21.34 -8.86 -31.67
CA ASN A 319 -21.20 -8.01 -30.48
C ASN A 319 -21.65 -8.67 -29.15
N ASP A 320 -21.32 -7.99 -28.06
CA ASP A 320 -21.77 -8.32 -26.72
C ASP A 320 -23.22 -7.89 -26.52
N ILE A 321 -24.09 -8.79 -26.08
CA ILE A 321 -25.49 -8.44 -25.76
C ILE A 321 -25.62 -7.72 -24.41
N GLY A 322 -24.58 -7.77 -23.58
CA GLY A 322 -24.51 -7.11 -22.27
C GLY A 322 -23.48 -7.78 -21.36
N CYS A 323 -23.61 -7.58 -20.05
CA CYS A 323 -22.64 -8.02 -19.05
C CYS A 323 -23.30 -8.87 -17.96
N ILE A 324 -22.67 -10.00 -17.66
CA ILE A 324 -23.09 -10.98 -16.63
C ILE A 324 -21.99 -11.19 -15.60
N ALA A 325 -22.31 -11.85 -14.47
CA ALA A 325 -21.28 -12.24 -13.51
C ALA A 325 -20.71 -13.62 -13.85
N SER A 326 -19.39 -13.79 -13.67
CA SER A 326 -18.69 -15.06 -13.87
C SER A 326 -18.76 -16.02 -12.67
N ALA A 327 -19.24 -15.52 -11.52
CA ALA A 327 -19.41 -16.25 -10.27
C ALA A 327 -20.69 -15.79 -9.55
N PRO A 328 -21.26 -16.58 -8.60
CA PRO A 328 -22.43 -16.19 -7.84
C PRO A 328 -22.19 -14.86 -7.11
N THR A 329 -23.10 -13.90 -7.29
CA THR A 329 -23.00 -12.58 -6.69
C THR A 329 -24.38 -12.02 -6.33
N CYS A 330 -24.44 -10.74 -5.99
CA CYS A 330 -25.58 -10.01 -5.47
C CYS A 330 -26.91 -10.25 -6.20
N GLY A 331 -27.74 -11.14 -5.67
CA GLY A 331 -29.06 -11.49 -6.20
C GLY A 331 -29.03 -12.18 -7.57
N SER A 332 -27.85 -12.64 -8.02
CA SER A 332 -27.71 -13.31 -9.31
C SER A 332 -28.14 -14.78 -9.23
N VAL A 333 -28.69 -15.30 -10.31
CA VAL A 333 -29.02 -16.71 -10.50
C VAL A 333 -28.20 -17.32 -11.63
N GLU A 334 -28.06 -18.63 -11.61
CA GLU A 334 -27.30 -19.38 -12.60
C GLU A 334 -27.96 -19.36 -13.98
N ILE A 335 -27.17 -19.13 -15.03
CA ILE A 335 -27.59 -19.34 -16.42
C ILE A 335 -27.23 -20.78 -16.82
N TYR A 336 -28.23 -21.64 -16.91
CA TYR A 336 -28.07 -23.01 -17.37
C TYR A 336 -27.88 -23.03 -18.89
N ARG A 337 -26.78 -23.65 -19.36
CA ARG A 337 -26.56 -23.92 -20.77
C ARG A 337 -26.90 -25.37 -21.10
N LEU A 338 -27.92 -25.57 -21.91
CA LEU A 338 -28.33 -26.89 -22.38
C LEU A 338 -28.06 -27.05 -23.86
N GLN A 339 -27.64 -28.25 -24.26
CA GLN A 339 -27.30 -28.61 -25.64
C GLN A 339 -28.15 -29.78 -26.13
N LYS A 340 -28.50 -29.75 -27.42
CA LYS A 340 -28.99 -30.90 -28.17
C LYS A 340 -28.38 -30.96 -29.56
N SER A 341 -29.06 -30.37 -30.55
CA SER A 341 -28.49 -30.10 -31.89
C SER A 341 -28.14 -28.62 -32.08
N TRP A 342 -28.40 -27.82 -31.04
CA TRP A 342 -28.19 -26.39 -30.87
C TRP A 342 -28.21 -26.09 -29.36
N HIS A 343 -27.91 -24.85 -28.95
CA HIS A 343 -27.82 -24.44 -27.55
C HIS A 343 -28.98 -23.55 -27.09
N ILE A 344 -29.42 -23.74 -25.85
CA ILE A 344 -30.40 -22.87 -25.19
C ILE A 344 -29.87 -22.40 -23.83
N LEU A 345 -30.09 -21.12 -23.52
CA LEU A 345 -29.82 -20.52 -22.21
C LEU A 345 -31.14 -20.25 -21.48
N THR A 346 -31.17 -20.56 -20.19
CA THR A 346 -32.28 -20.23 -19.28
C THR A 346 -31.78 -20.07 -17.85
N VAL A 347 -32.46 -19.27 -17.05
CA VAL A 347 -32.28 -19.20 -15.60
C VAL A 347 -33.41 -19.92 -14.84
N ASP A 348 -34.46 -20.37 -15.54
CA ASP A 348 -35.54 -21.13 -14.92
C ASP A 348 -35.13 -22.61 -14.76
N SER A 349 -35.03 -23.04 -13.51
CA SER A 349 -34.78 -24.45 -13.17
C SER A 349 -35.89 -25.38 -13.65
N ALA A 350 -37.15 -24.93 -13.74
CA ALA A 350 -38.25 -25.76 -14.23
C ALA A 350 -38.16 -25.97 -15.76
N GLU A 351 -37.80 -24.94 -16.52
CA GLU A 351 -37.49 -25.08 -17.95
C GLU A 351 -36.28 -26.02 -18.16
N ARG A 352 -35.18 -25.81 -17.43
CA ARG A 352 -34.01 -26.71 -17.45
C ARG A 352 -34.41 -28.17 -17.22
N ASP A 353 -35.19 -28.45 -16.17
CA ASP A 353 -35.58 -29.82 -15.81
C ASP A 353 -36.53 -30.44 -16.85
N ALA A 354 -37.43 -29.65 -17.43
CA ALA A 354 -38.30 -30.08 -18.52
C ALA A 354 -37.51 -30.38 -19.80
N LEU A 355 -36.52 -29.57 -20.15
CA LEU A 355 -35.61 -29.80 -21.28
C LEU A 355 -34.78 -31.07 -21.05
N MET A 356 -34.20 -31.26 -19.86
CA MET A 356 -33.48 -32.49 -19.52
C MET A 356 -34.37 -33.74 -19.64
N ALA A 357 -35.63 -33.66 -19.18
CA ALA A 357 -36.61 -34.74 -19.37
C ALA A 357 -36.96 -34.98 -20.86
N ALA A 358 -36.89 -33.94 -21.71
CA ALA A 358 -37.02 -34.02 -23.17
C ALA A 358 -35.72 -34.44 -23.90
N GLY A 359 -34.71 -34.91 -23.16
CA GLY A 359 -33.46 -35.45 -23.71
C GLY A 359 -32.49 -34.36 -24.17
N TRP A 360 -32.46 -33.22 -23.50
CA TRP A 360 -31.38 -32.24 -23.59
C TRP A 360 -30.27 -32.54 -22.57
N THR A 361 -29.04 -32.20 -22.91
CA THR A 361 -27.88 -32.33 -22.01
C THR A 361 -27.59 -30.98 -21.37
N LEU A 362 -27.55 -30.93 -20.03
CA LEU A 362 -26.99 -29.79 -19.31
C LEU A 362 -25.46 -29.86 -19.42
N GLU A 363 -24.82 -28.84 -20.01
CA GLU A 363 -23.36 -28.82 -20.19
C GLU A 363 -22.65 -28.29 -18.94
N SER A 364 -22.81 -26.99 -18.69
CA SER A 364 -22.16 -26.22 -17.62
C SER A 364 -22.94 -24.93 -17.36
N THR A 365 -22.50 -24.16 -16.36
CA THR A 365 -22.96 -22.78 -16.22
C THR A 365 -22.44 -21.92 -17.37
N ALA A 366 -23.27 -21.02 -17.90
CA ALA A 366 -22.84 -19.97 -18.83
C ALA A 366 -22.41 -18.69 -18.09
N GLY A 367 -22.63 -18.62 -16.77
CA GLY A 367 -22.45 -17.45 -15.92
C GLY A 367 -23.69 -17.17 -15.09
N TYR A 368 -23.83 -15.95 -14.57
CA TYR A 368 -24.90 -15.57 -13.64
C TYR A 368 -25.56 -14.25 -14.05
N ALA A 369 -26.89 -14.29 -14.17
CA ALA A 369 -27.76 -13.15 -14.55
C ALA A 369 -28.79 -12.87 -13.44
N TRP A 370 -29.81 -12.04 -13.70
CA TRP A 370 -30.81 -11.66 -12.71
C TRP A 370 -32.25 -11.95 -13.17
N ASN A 371 -33.13 -12.20 -12.20
CA ASN A 371 -34.57 -12.44 -12.45
C ASN A 371 -35.43 -11.17 -12.39
N SER A 372 -34.82 -10.01 -12.16
CA SER A 372 -35.50 -8.72 -12.10
C SER A 372 -34.70 -7.64 -12.84
N PRO A 373 -35.38 -6.55 -13.26
CA PRO A 373 -34.72 -5.27 -13.53
C PRO A 373 -33.81 -4.81 -12.38
#